data_AF-A0A935JMW1-F1
#
_entry.id   AF-A0A935JMW1-F1
#
_cell.length_a   1.000
_cell.length_b   1.000
_cell.length_c   1.000
_cell.angle_alpha   90.00
_cell.angle_beta   90.00
_cell.angle_gamma   90.00
#
_symmetry.space_group_name_H-M   'P 1'
#
loop_
_entity.id
_entity.type
_entity.pdbx_description
1 polymer ?
#
loop_
_entity_poly.entity_id
_entity_poly.type
_entity_poly.pdbx_seq_one_letter_code
_entity_poly.pdbx_strand_id
1 'polypeptide(L)'
;MSLLLLSWILWLSFLPSWLLWAISILAVNSVVQKLIRTATLIFFSLLLILGTVLFLVTDSEPAIRKDVDITHAHIDRIKQIFDNHRNHIYPGELGTAKIASEDVDTTLNYLTYLFTKGNAQVQITGQHAQIHLSIPLSMGTTTIFLNLEANFIEAESFPFLQSIKISHFQLPTFLVAKIFPKLAQWLISNIPEIQLAFSALQQVRISSSGIDIVYRWQGGLFDRLNKTLAMGLPLVNKQELDRFYRYHLILTNLTLSKSKPISLSQLLIPVMRLASEQSAKGNAIEENRAAILMTSLHILGISLKTLFPETANWPKQQKYRVTLDGREDFAKHFMLSATITAYSDTKLSDAIGLYKEIEDSRSGSGFSFNDIAADRAGTKFGEKAIENHISALKIQNKLSSGLDDTDLMPAWLDLPEFLTEAAFKERFGDINTPSYLQLVDKIEQRIANLAIFH
;
A
#
# COMPACT_ATOMS: atom_id res chain seq x y z
N MET A 1 -61.64 73.02 -28.96
CA MET A 1 -60.31 72.91 -28.31
C MET A 1 -60.44 73.44 -26.88
N SER A 2 -61.07 72.71 -25.95
CA SER A 2 -60.33 72.29 -24.74
C SER A 2 -61.02 71.19 -23.91
N LEU A 3 -62.15 70.60 -24.35
CA LEU A 3 -62.88 69.61 -23.55
C LEU A 3 -62.67 68.14 -23.96
N LEU A 4 -62.20 67.86 -25.18
CA LEU A 4 -61.97 66.49 -25.68
C LEU A 4 -60.56 65.93 -25.41
N LEU A 5 -59.58 66.79 -25.11
CA LEU A 5 -58.21 66.36 -24.77
C LEU A 5 -58.05 66.01 -23.28
N LEU A 6 -58.88 66.57 -22.41
CA LEU A 6 -58.89 66.20 -20.98
C LEU A 6 -59.57 64.85 -20.71
N SER A 7 -60.48 64.38 -21.58
CA SER A 7 -61.12 63.06 -21.39
C SER A 7 -60.19 61.90 -21.74
N TRP A 8 -59.22 62.09 -22.65
CA TRP A 8 -58.25 61.05 -23.01
C TRP A 8 -57.16 60.85 -21.95
N ILE A 9 -56.74 61.92 -21.28
CA ILE A 9 -55.74 61.82 -20.19
C ILE A 9 -56.37 61.21 -18.93
N LEU A 10 -57.67 61.44 -18.68
CA LEU A 10 -58.40 60.79 -17.60
C LEU A 10 -58.67 59.30 -17.87
N TRP A 11 -58.81 58.86 -19.12
CA TRP A 11 -58.99 57.43 -19.42
C TRP A 11 -57.72 56.59 -19.31
N LEU A 12 -56.54 57.19 -19.54
CA LEU A 12 -55.25 56.51 -19.35
C LEU A 12 -54.89 56.33 -17.86
N SER A 13 -55.42 57.15 -16.95
CA SER A 13 -55.25 56.99 -15.50
C SER A 13 -56.27 56.03 -14.84
N PHE A 14 -57.26 55.55 -15.59
CA PHE A 14 -58.18 54.47 -15.19
C PHE A 14 -57.81 53.10 -15.76
N LEU A 15 -56.73 52.99 -16.55
CA LEU A 15 -56.12 51.68 -16.78
C LEU A 15 -55.54 51.21 -15.45
N PRO A 16 -56.07 50.11 -14.89
CA PRO A 16 -55.62 49.68 -13.59
C PRO A 16 -54.15 49.27 -13.69
N SER A 17 -53.37 49.61 -12.67
CA SER A 17 -51.92 49.43 -12.63
C SER A 17 -51.48 48.00 -12.97
N TRP A 18 -52.33 46.99 -12.73
CA TRP A 18 -52.11 45.60 -13.11
C TRP A 18 -52.05 45.35 -14.62
N LEU A 19 -52.66 46.18 -15.47
CA LEU A 19 -52.68 46.02 -16.93
C LEU A 19 -51.40 46.57 -17.57
N LEU A 20 -50.88 47.68 -17.03
CA LEU A 20 -49.54 48.19 -17.34
C LEU A 20 -48.44 47.29 -16.74
N TRP A 21 -48.67 46.72 -15.55
CA TRP A 21 -47.83 45.66 -14.98
C TRP A 21 -47.87 44.37 -15.81
N ALA A 22 -49.03 43.95 -16.31
CA ALA A 22 -49.18 42.74 -17.11
C ALA A 22 -48.46 42.86 -18.47
N ILE A 23 -48.51 44.02 -19.12
CA ILE A 23 -47.77 44.29 -20.37
C ILE A 23 -46.26 44.32 -20.10
N SER A 24 -45.83 44.85 -18.94
CA SER A 24 -44.41 44.85 -18.53
C SER A 24 -43.90 43.45 -18.13
N ILE A 25 -44.74 42.62 -17.47
CA ILE A 25 -44.45 41.22 -17.13
C ILE A 25 -44.43 40.32 -18.37
N LEU A 26 -45.26 40.60 -19.38
CA LEU A 26 -45.26 39.88 -20.65
C LEU A 26 -44.02 40.23 -21.51
N ALA A 27 -43.50 41.46 -21.42
CA ALA A 27 -42.29 41.89 -22.13
C ALA A 27 -40.98 41.41 -21.45
N VAL A 28 -40.94 41.37 -20.11
CA VAL A 28 -39.78 40.89 -19.33
C VAL A 28 -39.59 39.36 -19.44
N ASN A 29 -40.61 38.63 -19.88
CA ASN A 29 -40.58 37.16 -19.93
C ASN A 29 -39.83 36.55 -21.12
N SER A 30 -39.69 37.23 -22.25
CA SER A 30 -39.10 36.60 -23.44
C SER A 30 -37.58 36.42 -23.36
N VAL A 31 -36.87 37.39 -22.76
CA VAL A 31 -35.40 37.37 -22.63
C VAL A 31 -34.99 36.42 -21.50
N VAL A 32 -35.66 36.49 -20.35
CA VAL A 32 -35.38 35.59 -19.21
C VAL A 32 -35.69 34.14 -19.57
N GLN A 33 -36.80 33.86 -20.26
CA GLN A 33 -37.10 32.50 -20.74
C GLN A 33 -36.10 32.01 -21.80
N LYS A 34 -35.62 32.89 -22.69
CA LYS A 34 -34.54 32.55 -23.63
C LYS A 34 -33.24 32.23 -22.90
N LEU A 35 -32.87 33.01 -21.89
CA LEU A 35 -31.67 32.79 -21.07
C LEU A 35 -31.74 31.49 -20.26
N ILE A 36 -32.90 31.18 -19.67
CA ILE A 36 -33.09 29.91 -18.95
C ILE A 36 -33.02 28.72 -19.92
N ARG A 37 -33.61 28.83 -21.11
CA ARG A 37 -33.53 27.80 -22.15
C ARG A 37 -32.11 27.59 -22.67
N THR A 38 -31.35 28.68 -22.92
CA THR A 38 -29.95 28.54 -23.34
C THR A 38 -29.08 27.96 -22.23
N ALA A 39 -29.28 28.39 -20.97
CA ALA A 39 -28.55 27.85 -19.83
C ALA A 39 -28.84 26.36 -19.60
N THR A 40 -30.11 25.94 -19.73
CA THR A 40 -30.48 24.52 -19.63
C THR A 40 -29.91 23.71 -20.80
N LEU A 41 -29.96 24.21 -22.04
CA LEU A 41 -29.33 23.57 -23.19
C LEU A 41 -27.80 23.44 -23.02
N ILE A 42 -27.13 24.48 -22.51
CA ILE A 42 -25.70 24.43 -22.19
C ILE A 42 -25.43 23.39 -21.10
N PHE A 43 -26.25 23.36 -20.05
CA PHE A 43 -26.10 22.39 -18.97
C PHE A 43 -26.28 20.93 -19.46
N PHE A 44 -27.34 20.65 -20.23
CA PHE A 44 -27.58 19.31 -20.77
C PHE A 44 -26.55 18.91 -21.83
N SER A 45 -26.07 19.85 -22.65
CA SER A 45 -24.99 19.57 -23.60
C SER A 45 -23.66 19.29 -22.88
N LEU A 46 -23.34 20.01 -21.82
CA LEU A 46 -22.18 19.70 -20.97
C LEU A 46 -22.30 18.33 -20.30
N LEU A 47 -23.49 17.98 -19.79
CA LEU A 47 -23.75 16.64 -19.25
C LEU A 47 -23.62 15.56 -20.31
N LEU A 48 -24.12 15.79 -21.52
CA LEU A 48 -24.01 14.85 -22.64
C LEU A 48 -22.55 14.66 -23.05
N ILE A 49 -21.78 15.75 -23.14
CA ILE A 49 -20.34 15.71 -23.43
C ILE A 49 -19.63 14.93 -22.33
N LEU A 50 -19.92 15.21 -21.06
CA LEU A 50 -19.32 14.51 -19.92
C LEU A 50 -19.64 13.01 -19.94
N GLY A 51 -20.91 12.65 -20.16
CA GLY A 51 -21.34 11.27 -20.28
C GLY A 51 -20.68 10.55 -21.46
N THR A 52 -20.53 11.23 -22.59
CA THR A 52 -19.83 10.69 -23.77
C THR A 52 -18.34 10.48 -23.49
N VAL A 53 -17.69 11.43 -22.82
CA VAL A 53 -16.27 11.30 -22.43
C VAL A 53 -16.09 10.15 -21.45
N LEU A 54 -16.93 10.03 -20.43
CA LEU A 54 -16.87 8.92 -19.48
C LEU A 54 -17.05 7.57 -20.20
N PHE A 55 -18.01 7.49 -21.13
CA PHE A 55 -18.22 6.29 -21.92
C PHE A 55 -17.03 5.94 -22.83
N LEU A 56 -16.39 6.93 -23.46
CA LEU A 56 -15.22 6.69 -24.31
C LEU A 56 -13.96 6.29 -23.54
N VAL A 57 -13.87 6.70 -22.27
CA VAL A 57 -12.71 6.52 -21.40
C VAL A 57 -12.84 5.26 -20.52
N THR A 58 -14.00 4.62 -20.46
CA THR A 58 -14.23 3.43 -19.62
C THR A 58 -14.76 2.25 -20.42
N ASP A 59 -14.32 1.06 -20.06
CA ASP A 59 -14.73 -0.22 -20.65
C ASP A 59 -15.48 -1.06 -19.61
N SER A 60 -16.32 -2.00 -20.08
CA SER A 60 -17.00 -2.96 -19.20
C SER A 60 -16.10 -4.12 -18.77
N GLU A 61 -14.99 -4.35 -19.47
CA GLU A 61 -14.08 -5.47 -19.23
C GLU A 61 -12.62 -4.99 -19.18
N PRO A 62 -11.76 -5.69 -18.40
CA PRO A 62 -10.33 -5.41 -18.41
C PRO A 62 -9.72 -5.86 -19.74
N ALA A 63 -8.86 -5.02 -20.32
CA ALA A 63 -8.06 -5.38 -21.48
C ALA A 63 -7.02 -6.47 -21.16
N ILE A 64 -6.59 -6.58 -19.90
CA ILE A 64 -5.60 -7.55 -19.43
C ILE A 64 -6.18 -8.36 -18.27
N ARG A 65 -6.19 -9.68 -18.43
CA ARG A 65 -6.48 -10.64 -17.35
C ARG A 65 -5.20 -11.40 -17.06
N LYS A 66 -4.44 -10.94 -16.08
CA LYS A 66 -3.22 -11.59 -15.63
C LYS A 66 -3.36 -11.82 -14.13
N ASP A 67 -3.32 -13.07 -13.71
CA ASP A 67 -3.31 -13.38 -12.28
C ASP A 67 -1.96 -12.97 -11.71
N VAL A 68 -1.99 -12.23 -10.61
CA VAL A 68 -0.78 -11.87 -9.87
C VAL A 68 -0.52 -13.01 -8.89
N ASP A 69 0.26 -14.01 -9.32
CA ASP A 69 0.84 -14.95 -8.38
C ASP A 69 1.92 -14.21 -7.58
N ILE A 70 1.54 -13.68 -6.42
CA ILE A 70 2.47 -13.05 -5.47
C ILE A 70 3.26 -14.16 -4.77
N THR A 71 4.22 -14.75 -5.49
CA THR A 71 5.20 -15.67 -4.92
C THR A 71 6.43 -14.91 -4.39
N HIS A 72 7.00 -15.39 -3.28
CA HIS A 72 8.25 -14.88 -2.70
C HIS A 72 9.39 -14.78 -3.74
N ALA A 73 9.38 -15.66 -4.76
CA ALA A 73 10.30 -15.65 -5.89
C ALA A 73 10.33 -14.32 -6.68
N HIS A 74 9.21 -13.59 -6.78
CA HIS A 74 9.18 -12.30 -7.48
C HIS A 74 9.93 -11.22 -6.69
N ILE A 75 9.85 -11.24 -5.37
CA ILE A 75 10.54 -10.27 -4.53
C ILE A 75 12.03 -10.60 -4.42
N ASP A 76 12.39 -11.89 -4.35
CA ASP A 76 13.79 -12.33 -4.38
C ASP A 76 14.49 -12.04 -5.71
N ARG A 77 13.78 -12.10 -6.84
CA ARG A 77 14.33 -11.76 -8.16
C ARG A 77 14.59 -10.26 -8.30
N ILE A 78 13.69 -9.43 -7.77
CA ILE A 78 13.89 -7.99 -7.61
C ILE A 78 15.14 -7.74 -6.74
N LYS A 79 15.28 -8.40 -5.58
CA LYS A 79 16.48 -8.32 -4.73
C LYS A 79 17.76 -8.71 -5.47
N GLN A 80 17.78 -9.79 -6.23
CA GLN A 80 18.96 -10.23 -6.98
C GLN A 80 19.43 -9.21 -8.02
N ILE A 81 18.50 -8.53 -8.71
CA ILE A 81 18.85 -7.43 -9.62
C ILE A 81 19.52 -6.31 -8.82
N PHE A 82 19.06 -6.00 -7.61
CA PHE A 82 19.58 -4.91 -6.81
C PHE A 82 20.89 -5.24 -6.06
N ASP A 83 21.01 -6.42 -5.45
CA ASP A 83 22.18 -6.83 -4.67
C ASP A 83 23.41 -7.05 -5.56
N ASN A 84 23.22 -7.55 -6.78
CA ASN A 84 24.30 -7.66 -7.76
C ASN A 84 24.92 -6.29 -8.14
N HIS A 85 24.14 -5.20 -8.04
CA HIS A 85 24.61 -3.84 -8.33
C HIS A 85 25.01 -3.04 -7.08
N ARG A 86 24.60 -3.45 -5.88
CA ARG A 86 24.90 -2.76 -4.60
C ARG A 86 26.34 -2.95 -4.12
N ASN A 87 26.93 -4.12 -4.35
CA ASN A 87 28.24 -4.46 -3.78
C ASN A 87 29.44 -3.83 -4.51
N HIS A 88 29.22 -3.04 -5.56
CA HIS A 88 30.28 -2.56 -6.46
C HIS A 88 30.23 -1.05 -6.78
N ILE A 89 29.36 -0.25 -6.12
CA ILE A 89 29.17 1.17 -6.47
C ILE A 89 29.26 2.05 -5.23
N TYR A 90 30.22 2.98 -5.21
CA TYR A 90 30.42 3.93 -4.13
C TYR A 90 29.52 5.18 -4.28
N PRO A 91 29.19 5.91 -3.19
CA PRO A 91 28.46 7.17 -3.25
C PRO A 91 29.07 8.17 -4.22
N GLY A 92 28.29 8.64 -5.20
CA GLY A 92 28.68 9.60 -6.24
C GLY A 92 28.98 8.98 -7.61
N GLU A 93 29.19 7.67 -7.68
CA GLU A 93 29.46 6.95 -8.92
C GLU A 93 28.21 6.74 -9.77
N LEU A 94 28.42 6.56 -11.09
CA LEU A 94 27.38 6.20 -12.03
C LEU A 94 27.23 4.68 -12.06
N GLY A 95 26.04 4.21 -11.74
CA GLY A 95 25.61 2.82 -11.92
C GLY A 95 24.77 2.66 -13.18
N THR A 96 24.80 1.47 -13.75
CA THR A 96 23.82 1.06 -14.76
C THR A 96 23.11 -0.19 -14.25
N ALA A 97 21.82 -0.10 -13.98
CA ALA A 97 20.98 -1.25 -13.67
C ALA A 97 20.38 -1.78 -14.96
N LYS A 98 20.68 -3.04 -15.28
CA LYS A 98 20.05 -3.75 -16.41
C LYS A 98 18.88 -4.57 -15.89
N ILE A 99 17.68 -4.27 -16.38
CA ILE A 99 16.46 -4.96 -15.98
C ILE A 99 15.96 -5.74 -17.19
N ALA A 100 15.86 -7.07 -17.07
CA ALA A 100 15.39 -7.89 -18.17
C ALA A 100 13.92 -7.61 -18.47
N SER A 101 13.50 -7.81 -19.73
CA SER A 101 12.11 -7.52 -20.13
C SER A 101 11.06 -8.25 -19.30
N GLU A 102 11.32 -9.49 -18.88
CA GLU A 102 10.43 -10.28 -18.01
C GLU A 102 10.30 -9.65 -16.61
N ASP A 103 11.39 -9.11 -16.08
CA ASP A 103 11.42 -8.49 -14.76
C ASP A 103 10.71 -7.12 -14.79
N VAL A 104 10.82 -6.37 -15.90
CA VAL A 104 10.06 -5.12 -16.11
C VAL A 104 8.55 -5.38 -16.09
N ASP A 105 8.09 -6.38 -16.85
CA ASP A 105 6.67 -6.75 -16.94
C ASP A 105 6.13 -7.20 -15.57
N THR A 106 6.85 -8.08 -14.89
CA THR A 106 6.48 -8.62 -13.58
C THR A 106 6.41 -7.50 -12.53
N THR A 107 7.43 -6.65 -12.47
CA THR A 107 7.51 -5.55 -11.50
C THR A 107 6.39 -4.53 -11.71
N LEU A 108 6.13 -4.13 -12.97
CA LEU A 108 5.07 -3.17 -13.25
C LEU A 108 3.69 -3.73 -12.94
N ASN A 109 3.43 -5.01 -13.25
CA ASN A 109 2.17 -5.66 -12.91
C ASN A 109 1.96 -5.72 -11.39
N TYR A 110 2.98 -6.10 -10.63
CA TYR A 110 2.92 -6.12 -9.17
C TYR A 110 2.61 -4.74 -8.58
N LEU A 111 3.34 -3.69 -9.00
CA LEU A 111 3.09 -2.33 -8.52
C LEU A 111 1.68 -1.85 -8.90
N THR A 112 1.23 -2.16 -10.11
CA THR A 112 -0.12 -1.77 -10.58
C THR A 112 -1.21 -2.41 -9.74
N TYR A 113 -1.07 -3.70 -9.43
CA TYR A 113 -1.98 -4.40 -8.52
C TYR A 113 -1.96 -3.79 -7.12
N LEU A 114 -0.78 -3.51 -6.57
CA LEU A 114 -0.64 -2.90 -5.24
C LEU A 114 -1.35 -1.54 -5.12
N PHE A 115 -1.19 -0.67 -6.12
CA PHE A 115 -1.77 0.68 -6.08
C PHE A 115 -3.24 0.73 -6.49
N THR A 116 -3.64 -0.06 -7.50
CA THR A 116 -4.95 0.11 -8.16
C THR A 116 -5.84 -1.12 -8.12
N LYS A 117 -5.36 -2.28 -7.66
CA LYS A 117 -5.97 -3.61 -7.88
C LYS A 117 -6.18 -3.96 -9.36
N GLY A 118 -5.49 -3.25 -10.24
CA GLY A 118 -5.49 -3.47 -11.68
C GLY A 118 -4.36 -4.37 -12.13
N ASN A 119 -4.32 -4.62 -13.43
CA ASN A 119 -3.29 -5.41 -14.06
C ASN A 119 -2.46 -4.53 -15.00
N ALA A 120 -1.19 -4.87 -15.17
CA ALA A 120 -0.33 -4.29 -16.18
C ALA A 120 0.33 -5.37 -17.02
N GLN A 121 0.65 -5.00 -18.26
CA GLN A 121 1.52 -5.80 -19.11
C GLN A 121 2.50 -4.88 -19.83
N VAL A 122 3.77 -5.28 -19.86
CA VAL A 122 4.82 -4.60 -20.60
C VAL A 122 5.35 -5.54 -21.66
N GLN A 123 5.39 -5.06 -22.90
CA GLN A 123 6.01 -5.75 -24.01
C GLN A 123 7.11 -4.86 -24.59
N ILE A 124 8.34 -5.36 -24.57
CA ILE A 124 9.49 -4.63 -25.12
C ILE A 124 9.91 -5.32 -26.41
N THR A 125 9.92 -4.57 -27.51
CA THR A 125 10.31 -5.07 -28.84
C THR A 125 11.29 -4.09 -29.48
N GLY A 126 12.56 -4.50 -29.59
CA GLY A 126 13.62 -3.64 -30.13
C GLY A 126 13.84 -2.40 -29.26
N GLN A 127 13.51 -1.22 -29.79
CA GLN A 127 13.62 0.08 -29.11
C GLN A 127 12.24 0.65 -28.70
N HIS A 128 11.21 -0.21 -28.71
CA HIS A 128 9.85 0.16 -28.33
C HIS A 128 9.43 -0.58 -27.07
N ALA A 129 8.75 0.13 -26.17
CA ALA A 129 8.08 -0.45 -25.02
C ALA A 129 6.60 -0.11 -25.07
N GLN A 130 5.76 -1.12 -25.14
CA GLN A 130 4.31 -0.98 -25.07
C GLN A 130 3.85 -1.37 -23.66
N ILE A 131 3.12 -0.47 -23.02
CA ILE A 131 2.58 -0.65 -21.67
C ILE A 131 1.06 -0.66 -21.79
N HIS A 132 0.45 -1.75 -21.33
CA HIS A 132 -0.99 -1.88 -21.18
C HIS A 132 -1.32 -1.87 -19.68
N LEU A 133 -2.36 -1.12 -19.29
CA LEU A 133 -2.88 -1.06 -17.92
C LEU A 133 -4.39 -1.27 -17.95
N SER A 134 -4.91 -2.02 -16.99
CA SER A 134 -6.35 -2.21 -16.76
C SER A 134 -6.68 -1.92 -15.31
N ILE A 135 -7.30 -0.77 -15.05
CA ILE A 135 -7.59 -0.28 -13.70
C ILE A 135 -9.09 -0.43 -13.39
N PRO A 136 -9.50 -1.20 -12.37
CA PRO A 136 -10.90 -1.30 -12.00
C PRO A 136 -11.37 -0.02 -11.29
N LEU A 137 -12.51 0.50 -11.73
CA LEU A 137 -13.23 1.62 -11.14
C LEU A 137 -14.55 1.09 -10.57
N SER A 138 -14.74 1.22 -9.26
CA SER A 138 -15.97 0.77 -8.59
C SER A 138 -17.03 1.86 -8.64
N MET A 139 -18.12 1.60 -9.38
CA MET A 139 -19.28 2.50 -9.47
C MET A 139 -20.49 1.81 -8.83
N GLY A 140 -20.57 1.90 -7.49
CA GLY A 140 -21.60 1.20 -6.71
C GLY A 140 -21.42 -0.32 -6.77
N THR A 141 -22.37 -1.03 -7.38
CA THR A 141 -22.34 -2.49 -7.55
C THR A 141 -21.69 -2.94 -8.86
N THR A 142 -21.39 -2.02 -9.78
CA THR A 142 -20.81 -2.34 -11.08
C THR A 142 -19.33 -1.94 -11.12
N THR A 143 -18.48 -2.84 -11.61
CA THR A 143 -17.08 -2.56 -11.88
C THR A 143 -16.93 -2.21 -13.36
N ILE A 144 -16.41 -1.02 -13.64
CA ILE A 144 -15.97 -0.62 -14.98
C ILE A 144 -14.44 -0.53 -14.97
N PHE A 145 -13.81 -0.47 -16.13
CA PHE A 145 -12.36 -0.50 -16.26
C PHE A 145 -11.86 0.72 -17.03
N LEU A 146 -10.77 1.30 -16.56
CA LEU A 146 -9.98 2.24 -17.33
C LEU A 146 -8.83 1.46 -17.97
N ASN A 147 -8.90 1.27 -19.28
CA ASN A 147 -7.85 0.61 -20.03
C ASN A 147 -6.91 1.67 -20.63
N LEU A 148 -5.61 1.54 -20.44
CA LEU A 148 -4.63 2.47 -20.98
C LEU A 148 -3.60 1.68 -21.77
N GLU A 149 -3.30 2.14 -22.97
CA GLU A 149 -2.21 1.63 -23.79
C GLU A 149 -1.27 2.79 -24.11
N ALA A 150 -0.01 2.68 -23.71
CA ALA A 150 1.02 3.68 -23.90
C ALA A 150 2.21 3.09 -24.66
N ASN A 151 2.60 3.73 -25.75
CA ASN A 151 3.72 3.30 -26.59
C ASN A 151 4.90 4.26 -26.40
N PHE A 152 6.01 3.74 -25.90
CA PHE A 152 7.26 4.45 -25.70
C PHE A 152 8.30 4.03 -26.74
N ILE A 153 9.11 4.99 -27.16
CA ILE A 153 10.26 4.78 -28.04
C ILE A 153 11.53 5.30 -27.37
N GLU A 154 12.65 4.64 -27.63
CA GLU A 154 13.96 5.08 -27.17
C GLU A 154 14.31 6.50 -27.62
N ALA A 155 14.96 7.27 -26.73
CA ALA A 155 15.48 8.60 -27.03
C ALA A 155 16.74 8.90 -26.20
N GLU A 156 17.40 10.04 -26.44
CA GLU A 156 18.73 10.33 -25.88
C GLU A 156 18.81 10.33 -24.35
N SER A 157 17.79 10.80 -23.64
CA SER A 157 17.81 10.87 -22.16
C SER A 157 16.78 9.94 -21.53
N PHE A 158 15.51 10.09 -21.93
CA PHE A 158 14.40 9.30 -21.41
C PHE A 158 13.50 8.89 -22.56
N PRO A 159 12.87 7.71 -22.50
CA PRO A 159 11.93 7.26 -23.52
C PRO A 159 10.85 8.29 -23.80
N PHE A 160 10.57 8.49 -25.09
CA PHE A 160 9.54 9.41 -25.55
C PHE A 160 8.21 8.68 -25.67
N LEU A 161 7.14 9.26 -25.08
CA LEU A 161 5.78 8.75 -25.25
C LEU A 161 5.28 9.11 -26.66
N GLN A 162 5.21 8.12 -27.54
CA GLN A 162 4.79 8.29 -28.93
C GLN A 162 3.27 8.42 -29.06
N SER A 163 2.53 7.59 -28.32
CA SER A 163 1.08 7.56 -28.40
C SER A 163 0.48 7.02 -27.11
N ILE A 164 -0.73 7.49 -26.78
CA ILE A 164 -1.52 6.95 -25.68
C ILE A 164 -2.96 6.75 -26.14
N LYS A 165 -3.51 5.59 -25.84
CA LYS A 165 -4.90 5.22 -26.05
C LYS A 165 -5.54 4.99 -24.69
N ILE A 166 -6.69 5.61 -24.48
CA ILE A 166 -7.47 5.49 -23.25
C ILE A 166 -8.78 4.81 -23.64
N SER A 167 -8.91 3.54 -23.31
CA SER A 167 -10.04 2.67 -23.65
C SER A 167 -10.34 2.74 -25.15
N HIS A 168 -11.40 3.44 -25.58
CA HIS A 168 -11.74 3.59 -26.99
C HIS A 168 -11.13 4.84 -27.66
N PHE A 169 -10.52 5.74 -26.89
CA PHE A 169 -10.08 7.04 -27.35
C PHE A 169 -8.56 7.12 -27.56
N GLN A 170 -8.12 7.28 -28.81
CA GLN A 170 -6.73 7.57 -29.15
C GLN A 170 -6.45 9.07 -28.96
N LEU A 171 -5.49 9.43 -28.10
CA LEU A 171 -5.10 10.82 -27.97
C LEU A 171 -4.32 11.26 -29.21
N PRO A 172 -4.70 12.39 -29.83
CA PRO A 172 -3.92 13.00 -30.90
C PRO A 172 -2.47 13.25 -30.47
N THR A 173 -1.50 12.86 -31.31
CA THR A 173 -0.07 12.92 -31.00
C THR A 173 0.41 14.34 -30.63
N PHE A 174 -0.18 15.38 -31.22
CA PHE A 174 0.17 16.77 -30.87
C PHE A 174 -0.21 17.14 -29.42
N LEU A 175 -1.28 16.55 -28.88
CA LEU A 175 -1.67 16.75 -27.48
C LEU A 175 -0.71 16.00 -26.55
N VAL A 176 -0.33 14.77 -26.92
CA VAL A 176 0.66 13.98 -26.18
C VAL A 176 1.97 14.76 -26.04
N ALA A 177 2.52 15.25 -27.17
CA ALA A 177 3.77 16.01 -27.19
C ALA A 177 3.71 17.31 -26.36
N LYS A 178 2.54 17.94 -26.22
CA LYS A 178 2.37 19.22 -25.50
C LYS A 178 2.03 19.05 -24.02
N ILE A 179 1.23 18.04 -23.68
CA ILE A 179 0.69 17.82 -22.33
C ILE A 179 1.63 16.93 -21.53
N PHE A 180 2.15 15.86 -22.12
CA PHE A 180 2.91 14.84 -21.39
C PHE A 180 4.15 15.42 -20.69
N PRO A 181 4.99 16.27 -21.31
CA PRO A 181 6.15 16.85 -20.60
C PRO A 181 5.75 17.71 -19.41
N LYS A 182 4.64 18.45 -19.52
CA LYS A 182 4.13 19.29 -18.43
C LYS A 182 3.57 18.45 -17.29
N LEU A 183 2.84 17.38 -17.62
CA LEU A 183 2.30 16.44 -16.64
C LEU A 183 3.45 15.70 -15.93
N ALA A 184 4.45 15.23 -16.67
CA ALA A 184 5.63 14.58 -16.12
C ALA A 184 6.38 15.51 -15.16
N GLN A 185 6.64 16.76 -15.58
CA GLN A 185 7.29 17.75 -14.72
C GLN A 185 6.45 18.08 -13.48
N TRP A 186 5.13 18.20 -13.63
CA TRP A 186 4.21 18.42 -12.51
C TRP A 186 4.26 17.25 -11.52
N LEU A 187 4.22 15.99 -11.99
CA LEU A 187 4.35 14.80 -11.14
C LEU A 187 5.68 14.78 -10.39
N ILE A 188 6.80 15.00 -11.10
CA ILE A 188 8.14 15.05 -10.51
C ILE A 188 8.26 16.15 -9.45
N SER A 189 7.57 17.29 -9.62
CA SER A 189 7.69 18.42 -8.70
C SER A 189 6.74 18.36 -7.51
N ASN A 190 5.60 17.68 -7.63
CA ASN A 190 4.57 17.63 -6.58
C ASN A 190 4.62 16.35 -5.75
N ILE A 191 5.25 15.29 -6.25
CA ILE A 191 5.33 13.99 -5.57
C ILE A 191 6.80 13.79 -5.15
N PRO A 192 7.15 14.01 -3.86
CA PRO A 192 8.53 13.92 -3.37
C PRO A 192 9.23 12.60 -3.70
N GLU A 193 8.47 11.51 -3.78
CA GLU A 193 8.93 10.16 -4.12
C GLU A 193 9.42 10.09 -5.57
N ILE A 194 8.62 10.62 -6.49
CA ILE A 194 8.96 10.71 -7.91
C ILE A 194 10.14 11.67 -8.07
N GLN A 195 10.15 12.79 -7.34
CA GLN A 195 11.28 13.72 -7.35
C GLN A 195 12.60 13.04 -6.97
N LEU A 196 12.60 12.28 -5.86
CA LEU A 196 13.78 11.58 -5.37
C LEU A 196 14.24 10.51 -6.37
N ALA A 197 13.31 9.69 -6.87
CA ALA A 197 13.63 8.67 -7.87
C ALA A 197 14.22 9.29 -9.14
N PHE A 198 13.56 10.30 -9.72
CA PHE A 198 14.02 10.97 -10.94
C PHE A 198 15.32 11.75 -10.75
N SER A 199 15.60 12.31 -9.56
CA SER A 199 16.84 13.05 -9.30
C SER A 199 18.10 12.18 -9.35
N ALA A 200 17.96 10.87 -9.15
CA ALA A 200 19.04 9.91 -9.26
C ALA A 200 19.23 9.41 -10.70
N LEU A 201 18.18 9.46 -11.54
CA LEU A 201 18.22 8.98 -12.91
C LEU A 201 18.99 9.96 -13.81
N GLN A 202 19.89 9.42 -14.62
CA GLN A 202 20.62 10.17 -15.65
C GLN A 202 20.10 9.81 -17.04
N GLN A 203 19.85 8.52 -17.28
CA GLN A 203 19.39 8.02 -18.57
C GLN A 203 18.58 6.75 -18.41
N VAL A 204 17.59 6.54 -19.27
CA VAL A 204 16.85 5.28 -19.39
C VAL A 204 16.89 4.86 -20.85
N ARG A 205 17.39 3.66 -21.11
CA ARG A 205 17.49 3.09 -22.46
C ARG A 205 16.64 1.82 -22.61
N ILE A 206 15.89 1.74 -23.69
CA ILE A 206 15.09 0.59 -24.09
C ILE A 206 15.88 -0.23 -25.11
N SER A 207 16.02 -1.51 -24.83
CA SER A 207 16.69 -2.48 -25.68
C SER A 207 15.85 -3.75 -25.81
N SER A 208 16.19 -4.62 -26.76
CA SER A 208 15.52 -5.92 -26.92
C SER A 208 15.70 -6.83 -25.70
N SER A 209 16.75 -6.63 -24.90
CA SER A 209 16.99 -7.37 -23.66
C SER A 209 16.21 -6.84 -22.46
N GLY A 210 15.66 -5.62 -22.54
CA GLY A 210 14.96 -4.95 -21.45
C GLY A 210 15.34 -3.48 -21.32
N ILE A 211 15.36 -2.96 -20.10
CA ILE A 211 15.61 -1.55 -19.80
C ILE A 211 16.94 -1.38 -19.06
N ASP A 212 17.80 -0.52 -19.60
CA ASP A 212 19.04 -0.10 -18.96
C ASP A 212 18.82 1.27 -18.29
N ILE A 213 18.96 1.32 -16.98
CA ILE A 213 18.78 2.53 -16.18
C ILE A 213 20.14 3.01 -15.70
N VAL A 214 20.59 4.15 -16.22
CA VAL A 214 21.80 4.83 -15.74
C VAL A 214 21.40 5.78 -14.61
N TYR A 215 21.98 5.58 -13.44
CA TYR A 215 21.69 6.38 -12.25
C TYR A 215 22.97 6.81 -11.54
N ARG A 216 22.88 7.88 -10.76
CA ARG A 216 23.94 8.32 -9.85
C ARG A 216 23.63 7.85 -8.44
N TRP A 217 24.50 7.02 -7.86
CA TRP A 217 24.27 6.51 -6.52
C TRP A 217 24.44 7.62 -5.48
N GLN A 218 23.34 7.98 -4.83
CA GLN A 218 23.34 8.85 -3.65
C GLN A 218 22.98 7.97 -2.46
N GLY A 219 23.96 7.63 -1.61
CA GLY A 219 23.75 6.72 -0.47
C GLY A 219 22.45 7.00 0.30
N GLY A 220 21.72 5.95 0.63
CA GLY A 220 20.42 6.03 1.33
C GLY A 220 19.23 6.45 0.46
N LEU A 221 19.35 6.52 -0.88
CA LEU A 221 18.20 6.76 -1.77
C LEU A 221 17.09 5.73 -1.56
N PHE A 222 17.45 4.45 -1.47
CA PHE A 222 16.50 3.36 -1.26
C PHE A 222 15.94 3.33 0.16
N ASP A 223 16.76 3.66 1.17
CA ASP A 223 16.24 3.88 2.53
C ASP A 223 15.21 5.00 2.58
N ARG A 224 15.36 6.02 1.73
CA ARG A 224 14.40 7.12 1.61
C ARG A 224 13.16 6.70 0.81
N LEU A 225 13.32 6.12 -0.38
CA LEU A 225 12.19 5.65 -1.21
C LEU A 225 11.34 4.59 -0.50
N ASN A 226 11.96 3.65 0.21
CA ASN A 226 11.24 2.63 0.97
C ASN A 226 10.51 3.22 2.17
N LYS A 227 11.11 4.22 2.85
CA LYS A 227 10.41 4.97 3.89
C LYS A 227 9.19 5.67 3.32
N THR A 228 9.25 6.23 2.11
CA THR A 228 8.17 7.06 1.56
C THR A 228 7.10 6.30 0.77
N LEU A 229 7.43 5.18 0.13
CA LEU A 229 6.40 4.30 -0.48
C LEU A 229 5.48 3.69 0.58
N ALA A 230 5.97 3.52 1.81
CA ALA A 230 5.16 3.20 2.98
C ALA A 230 4.33 4.40 3.53
N MET A 231 4.67 5.65 3.17
CA MET A 231 4.05 6.88 3.70
C MET A 231 2.76 7.34 2.97
N GLY A 232 2.46 6.82 1.78
CA GLY A 232 1.40 7.39 0.91
C GLY A 232 0.06 6.63 0.87
N LEU A 233 -0.03 5.48 1.52
CA LEU A 233 -1.26 4.68 1.53
C LEU A 233 -2.11 5.11 2.75
N PRO A 234 -3.38 5.55 2.59
CA PRO A 234 -4.31 5.57 3.71
C PRO A 234 -4.60 4.10 4.07
N LEU A 235 -3.70 3.52 4.86
CA LEU A 235 -3.72 2.10 5.25
C LEU A 235 -4.87 1.83 6.22
N VAL A 236 -5.37 2.86 6.91
CA VAL A 236 -6.30 2.73 8.02
C VAL A 236 -7.28 3.90 8.12
N ASN A 237 -8.48 3.62 8.63
CA ASN A 237 -9.49 4.62 8.92
C ASN A 237 -9.31 5.24 10.33
N LYS A 238 -10.08 6.28 10.64
CA LYS A 238 -9.98 6.99 11.94
C LYS A 238 -10.24 6.09 13.15
N GLN A 239 -11.19 5.16 13.04
CA GLN A 239 -11.51 4.24 14.14
C GLN A 239 -10.34 3.30 14.42
N GLU A 240 -9.67 2.81 13.39
CA GLU A 240 -8.45 2.00 13.53
C GLU A 240 -7.29 2.79 14.14
N LEU A 241 -7.09 4.05 13.71
CA LEU A 241 -6.08 4.92 14.34
C LEU A 241 -6.35 5.14 15.84
N ASP A 242 -7.61 5.30 16.23
CA ASP A 242 -7.99 5.40 17.64
C ASP A 242 -7.66 4.10 18.40
N ARG A 243 -7.86 2.92 17.79
CA ARG A 243 -7.43 1.64 18.40
C ARG A 243 -5.91 1.59 18.56
N PHE A 244 -5.16 1.91 17.50
CA PHE A 244 -3.70 1.91 17.50
C PHE A 244 -3.13 2.82 18.57
N TYR A 245 -3.73 4.00 18.75
CA TYR A 245 -3.30 4.95 19.77
C TYR A 245 -3.36 4.36 21.19
N ARG A 246 -4.42 3.61 21.52
CA ARG A 246 -4.58 2.99 22.84
C ARG A 246 -3.49 1.96 23.12
N TYR A 247 -3.17 1.11 22.15
CA TYR A 247 -2.11 0.12 22.30
C TYR A 247 -0.71 0.74 22.29
N HIS A 248 -0.50 1.78 21.48
CA HIS A 248 0.75 2.55 21.51
C HIS A 248 0.99 3.19 22.88
N LEU A 249 -0.04 3.77 23.50
CA LEU A 249 0.05 4.37 24.83
C LEU A 249 0.42 3.35 25.91
N ILE A 250 -0.22 2.18 25.93
CA ILE A 250 0.10 1.18 26.96
C ILE A 250 1.54 0.67 26.80
N LEU A 251 1.99 0.41 25.57
CA LEU A 251 3.34 -0.06 25.27
C LEU A 251 4.41 0.98 25.65
N THR A 252 4.18 2.25 25.33
CA THR A 252 5.11 3.33 25.69
C THR A 252 5.16 3.53 27.21
N ASN A 253 4.02 3.50 27.91
CA ASN A 253 3.99 3.62 29.38
C ASN A 253 4.70 2.47 30.09
N LEU A 254 4.62 1.25 29.58
CA LEU A 254 5.29 0.08 30.18
C LEU A 254 6.82 0.16 30.04
N THR A 255 7.32 0.83 29.00
CA THR A 255 8.75 0.88 28.68
C THR A 255 9.45 2.18 29.10
N LEU A 256 8.68 3.27 29.34
CA LEU A 256 9.16 4.62 29.66
C LEU A 256 10.15 4.75 30.84
N SER A 257 10.21 3.78 31.76
CA SER A 257 11.06 3.86 32.97
C SER A 257 11.79 2.56 33.30
N LYS A 258 11.85 1.61 32.37
CA LYS A 258 12.52 0.33 32.60
C LYS A 258 13.97 0.43 32.14
N SER A 259 14.89 -0.23 32.86
CA SER A 259 16.31 -0.33 32.49
C SER A 259 16.76 -1.74 32.14
N LYS A 260 15.94 -2.76 32.42
CA LYS A 260 16.21 -4.18 32.15
C LYS A 260 15.27 -4.74 31.08
N PRO A 261 15.76 -5.58 30.15
CA PRO A 261 14.92 -6.21 29.13
C PRO A 261 13.63 -6.80 29.72
N ILE A 262 12.53 -6.64 29.00
CA ILE A 262 11.21 -7.18 29.36
C ILE A 262 10.92 -8.40 28.50
N SER A 263 10.32 -9.44 29.08
CA SER A 263 9.87 -10.59 28.29
C SER A 263 8.68 -10.21 27.41
N LEU A 264 8.53 -10.89 26.27
CA LEU A 264 7.41 -10.67 25.37
C LEU A 264 6.08 -10.98 26.08
N SER A 265 6.05 -12.05 26.89
CA SER A 265 4.88 -12.39 27.70
C SER A 265 4.46 -11.26 28.64
N GLN A 266 5.42 -10.65 29.36
CA GLN A 266 5.19 -9.53 30.28
C GLN A 266 4.66 -8.29 29.56
N LEU A 267 5.08 -8.07 28.32
CA LEU A 267 4.58 -6.98 27.47
C LEU A 267 3.16 -7.28 26.97
N LEU A 268 2.88 -8.52 26.56
CA LEU A 268 1.60 -8.93 25.99
C LEU A 268 0.47 -9.03 27.04
N ILE A 269 0.75 -9.38 28.29
CA ILE A 269 -0.26 -9.47 29.37
C ILE A 269 -1.13 -8.20 29.46
N PRO A 270 -0.58 -6.99 29.68
CA PRO A 270 -1.38 -5.77 29.79
C PRO A 270 -2.03 -5.37 28.46
N VAL A 271 -1.36 -5.61 27.33
CA VAL A 271 -1.89 -5.33 25.99
C VAL A 271 -3.15 -6.16 25.71
N MET A 272 -3.10 -7.46 26.00
CA MET A 272 -4.21 -8.38 25.76
C MET A 272 -5.34 -8.25 26.79
N ARG A 273 -5.01 -7.79 28.01
CA ARG A 273 -6.04 -7.38 28.97
C ARG A 273 -6.87 -6.21 28.42
N LEU A 274 -6.21 -5.17 27.89
CA LEU A 274 -6.90 -4.06 27.24
C LEU A 274 -7.72 -4.55 26.03
N ALA A 275 -7.19 -5.45 25.21
CA ALA A 275 -7.92 -6.03 24.09
C ALA A 275 -9.19 -6.77 24.54
N SER A 276 -9.13 -7.55 25.63
CA SER A 276 -10.30 -8.23 26.22
C SER A 276 -11.36 -7.22 26.69
N GLU A 277 -10.94 -6.15 27.37
CA GLU A 277 -11.86 -5.09 27.82
C GLU A 277 -12.55 -4.38 26.65
N GLN A 278 -11.82 -4.07 25.57
CA GLN A 278 -12.39 -3.45 24.38
C GLN A 278 -13.30 -4.41 23.60
N SER A 279 -12.97 -5.70 23.61
CA SER A 279 -13.75 -6.74 22.93
C SER A 279 -15.09 -7.03 23.59
N ALA A 280 -15.30 -6.64 24.86
CA ALA A 280 -16.59 -6.78 25.52
C ALA A 280 -17.75 -6.04 24.82
N LYS A 281 -17.43 -4.97 24.09
CA LYS A 281 -18.39 -4.16 23.31
C LYS A 281 -17.96 -3.96 21.85
N GLY A 282 -16.85 -4.57 21.46
CA GLY A 282 -16.17 -4.37 20.18
C GLY A 282 -15.90 -5.68 19.46
N ASN A 283 -15.15 -5.61 18.37
CA ASN A 283 -14.76 -6.79 17.60
C ASN A 283 -13.42 -7.32 18.10
N ALA A 284 -13.41 -8.52 18.67
CA ALA A 284 -12.20 -9.15 19.21
C ALA A 284 -11.07 -9.36 18.18
N ILE A 285 -11.42 -9.63 16.93
CA ILE A 285 -10.45 -9.82 15.84
C ILE A 285 -9.72 -8.50 15.57
N GLU A 286 -10.47 -7.41 15.50
CA GLU A 286 -9.92 -6.07 15.23
C GLU A 286 -9.04 -5.55 16.36
N GLU A 287 -9.44 -5.81 17.61
CA GLU A 287 -8.62 -5.47 18.78
C GLU A 287 -7.33 -6.31 18.82
N ASN A 288 -7.39 -7.60 18.44
CA ASN A 288 -6.20 -8.44 18.32
C ASN A 288 -5.27 -7.98 17.21
N ARG A 289 -5.80 -7.66 16.02
CA ARG A 289 -5.01 -7.12 14.90
C ARG A 289 -4.25 -5.87 15.34
N ALA A 290 -4.94 -4.91 15.96
CA ALA A 290 -4.34 -3.68 16.45
C ALA A 290 -3.29 -3.92 17.54
N ALA A 291 -3.57 -4.80 18.50
CA ALA A 291 -2.63 -5.16 19.56
C ALA A 291 -1.35 -5.79 19.01
N ILE A 292 -1.48 -6.78 18.12
CA ILE A 292 -0.36 -7.50 17.50
C ILE A 292 0.51 -6.54 16.69
N LEU A 293 -0.09 -5.73 15.84
CA LEU A 293 0.61 -4.76 15.01
C LEU A 293 1.38 -3.75 15.87
N MET A 294 0.71 -3.09 16.83
CA MET A 294 1.35 -2.08 17.65
C MET A 294 2.49 -2.67 18.49
N THR A 295 2.33 -3.89 19.02
CA THR A 295 3.41 -4.58 19.72
C THR A 295 4.57 -4.92 18.79
N SER A 296 4.32 -5.37 17.57
CA SER A 296 5.35 -5.67 16.58
C SER A 296 6.16 -4.42 16.19
N LEU A 297 5.47 -3.33 15.84
CA LEU A 297 6.12 -2.05 15.51
C LEU A 297 6.92 -1.52 16.71
N HIS A 298 6.42 -1.73 17.93
CA HIS A 298 7.13 -1.38 19.15
C HIS A 298 8.43 -2.19 19.31
N ILE A 299 8.40 -3.50 19.13
CA ILE A 299 9.59 -4.36 19.26
C ILE A 299 10.61 -4.08 18.16
N LEU A 300 10.15 -3.83 16.93
CA LEU A 300 11.01 -3.52 15.79
C LEU A 300 11.58 -2.09 15.84
N GLY A 301 11.04 -1.22 16.71
CA GLY A 301 11.45 0.17 16.79
C GLY A 301 11.09 0.98 15.54
N ILE A 302 10.08 0.54 14.79
CA ILE A 302 9.61 1.21 13.58
C ILE A 302 8.83 2.46 14.01
N SER A 303 9.18 3.60 13.42
CA SER A 303 8.49 4.84 13.75
C SER A 303 7.09 4.84 13.17
N LEU A 304 6.06 4.93 14.03
CA LEU A 304 4.66 4.95 13.59
C LEU A 304 4.39 6.03 12.54
N LYS A 305 5.00 7.22 12.67
CA LYS A 305 4.87 8.32 11.69
C LYS A 305 5.36 7.97 10.27
N THR A 306 6.16 6.90 10.14
CA THR A 306 6.65 6.41 8.85
C THR A 306 5.58 5.58 8.13
N LEU A 307 4.69 4.92 8.87
CA LEU A 307 3.60 4.12 8.33
C LEU A 307 2.26 4.87 8.34
N PHE A 308 2.08 5.77 9.32
CA PHE A 308 0.86 6.51 9.61
C PHE A 308 1.21 7.98 9.91
N PRO A 309 1.27 8.87 8.91
CA PRO A 309 1.66 10.26 9.10
C PRO A 309 0.86 11.01 10.18
N GLU A 310 -0.40 10.64 10.38
CA GLU A 310 -1.31 11.18 11.40
C GLU A 310 -0.79 10.99 12.83
N THR A 311 0.13 10.04 13.05
CA THR A 311 0.71 9.75 14.36
C THR A 311 1.92 10.64 14.69
N ALA A 312 2.23 11.66 13.88
CA ALA A 312 3.40 12.53 14.07
C ALA A 312 3.45 13.18 15.47
N ASN A 313 2.29 13.45 16.06
CA ASN A 313 2.15 14.08 17.38
C ASN A 313 1.97 13.07 18.53
N TRP A 314 2.04 11.76 18.26
CA TRP A 314 1.91 10.75 19.31
C TRP A 314 3.15 10.72 20.21
N PRO A 315 3.02 10.20 21.46
CA PRO A 315 4.16 10.04 22.35
C PRO A 315 5.29 9.25 21.66
N LYS A 316 6.53 9.73 21.80
CA LYS A 316 7.67 9.07 21.16
C LYS A 316 7.93 7.73 21.83
N GLN A 317 8.06 6.70 21.02
CA GLN A 317 8.55 5.41 21.46
C GLN A 317 10.04 5.48 21.78
N GLN A 318 10.43 4.97 22.95
CA GLN A 318 11.84 4.74 23.27
C GLN A 318 12.26 3.37 22.75
N LYS A 319 13.48 3.26 22.24
CA LYS A 319 14.04 1.95 21.87
C LYS A 319 14.20 1.12 23.14
N TYR A 320 13.54 -0.02 23.19
CA TYR A 320 13.57 -0.91 24.33
C TYR A 320 13.84 -2.35 23.90
N ARG A 321 14.59 -3.08 24.73
CA ARG A 321 14.90 -4.49 24.46
C ARG A 321 13.76 -5.35 24.99
N VAL A 322 13.07 -6.02 24.07
CA VAL A 322 12.07 -7.06 24.37
C VAL A 322 12.66 -8.40 23.96
N THR A 323 12.50 -9.41 24.80
CA THR A 323 13.03 -10.76 24.54
C THR A 323 11.93 -11.79 24.57
N LEU A 324 12.04 -12.83 23.77
CA LEU A 324 11.23 -14.05 23.88
C LEU A 324 12.18 -15.19 24.25
N ASP A 325 11.98 -15.78 25.42
CA ASP A 325 12.84 -16.79 26.04
C ASP A 325 14.32 -16.35 26.09
N GLY A 326 14.53 -15.09 26.49
CA GLY A 326 15.85 -14.48 26.64
C GLY A 326 16.48 -13.94 25.34
N ARG A 327 15.86 -14.16 24.17
CA ARG A 327 16.38 -13.71 22.86
C ARG A 327 15.56 -12.57 22.24
N GLU A 328 16.25 -11.52 21.78
CA GLU A 328 15.61 -10.34 21.18
C GLU A 328 15.10 -10.61 19.76
N ASP A 329 15.87 -11.38 18.99
CA ASP A 329 15.53 -11.83 17.65
C ASP A 329 14.29 -12.72 17.64
N PHE A 330 14.12 -13.61 18.62
CA PHE A 330 12.90 -14.43 18.73
C PHE A 330 11.64 -13.59 18.91
N ALA A 331 11.70 -12.54 19.73
CA ALA A 331 10.55 -11.64 19.90
C ALA A 331 10.19 -10.92 18.60
N LYS A 332 11.20 -10.54 17.81
CA LYS A 332 11.02 -9.92 16.48
C LYS A 332 10.39 -10.90 15.50
N HIS A 333 10.98 -12.09 15.32
CA HIS A 333 10.48 -13.14 14.44
C HIS A 333 9.03 -13.51 14.76
N PHE A 334 8.75 -13.78 16.04
CA PHE A 334 7.42 -14.14 16.50
C PHE A 334 6.39 -13.05 16.20
N MET A 335 6.63 -11.80 16.62
CA MET A 335 5.63 -10.73 16.48
C MET A 335 5.48 -10.24 15.05
N LEU A 336 6.55 -10.26 14.26
CA LEU A 336 6.51 -9.91 12.84
C LEU A 336 5.69 -10.95 12.06
N SER A 337 5.96 -12.23 12.26
CA SER A 337 5.21 -13.32 11.62
C SER A 337 3.74 -13.35 12.06
N ALA A 338 3.47 -13.08 13.34
CA ALA A 338 2.09 -12.89 13.84
C ALA A 338 1.38 -11.73 13.15
N THR A 339 2.07 -10.61 12.93
CA THR A 339 1.51 -9.41 12.28
C THR A 339 1.19 -9.67 10.81
N ILE A 340 2.15 -10.23 10.05
CA ILE A 340 1.95 -10.57 8.64
C ILE A 340 0.73 -11.48 8.51
N THR A 341 0.64 -12.50 9.36
CA THR A 341 -0.47 -13.46 9.33
C THR A 341 -1.80 -12.81 9.69
N ALA A 342 -1.82 -12.01 10.75
CA ALA A 342 -3.01 -11.30 11.21
C ALA A 342 -3.52 -10.25 10.21
N TYR A 343 -2.71 -9.87 9.21
CA TYR A 343 -3.04 -8.88 8.19
C TYR A 343 -2.95 -9.41 6.76
N SER A 344 -2.83 -10.73 6.58
CA SER A 344 -2.56 -11.39 5.29
C SER A 344 -3.55 -11.07 4.17
N ASP A 345 -4.75 -10.62 4.51
CA ASP A 345 -5.82 -10.17 3.61
C ASP A 345 -5.79 -8.65 3.31
N THR A 346 -4.75 -7.93 3.75
CA THR A 346 -4.65 -6.47 3.67
C THR A 346 -3.36 -6.01 3.01
N LYS A 347 -3.37 -4.79 2.46
CA LYS A 347 -2.18 -4.10 1.93
C LYS A 347 -1.08 -3.87 2.98
N LEU A 348 -1.43 -3.94 4.26
CA LEU A 348 -0.48 -3.77 5.35
C LEU A 348 0.46 -4.99 5.48
N SER A 349 -0.02 -6.20 5.14
CA SER A 349 0.83 -7.39 5.12
C SER A 349 1.95 -7.26 4.10
N ASP A 350 1.67 -6.77 2.89
CA ASP A 350 2.68 -6.60 1.83
C ASP A 350 3.76 -5.59 2.25
N ALA A 351 3.35 -4.47 2.85
CA ALA A 351 4.27 -3.42 3.31
C ALA A 351 5.17 -3.92 4.46
N ILE A 352 4.62 -4.70 5.38
CA ILE A 352 5.36 -5.28 6.52
C ILE A 352 6.25 -6.44 6.06
N GLY A 353 5.79 -7.27 5.14
CA GLY A 353 6.56 -8.34 4.52
C GLY A 353 7.81 -7.79 3.82
N LEU A 354 7.66 -6.73 3.02
CA LEU A 354 8.80 -6.05 2.40
C LEU A 354 9.80 -5.51 3.43
N TYR A 355 9.31 -5.00 4.56
CA TYR A 355 10.19 -4.54 5.64
C TYR A 355 11.00 -5.70 6.24
N LYS A 356 10.39 -6.87 6.48
CA LYS A 356 11.08 -8.10 6.95
C LYS A 356 12.25 -8.42 6.03
N GLU A 357 11.95 -8.50 4.75
CA GLU A 357 12.91 -8.88 3.72
C GLU A 357 14.10 -7.92 3.60
N ILE A 358 13.86 -6.62 3.78
CA ILE A 358 14.93 -5.61 3.80
C ILE A 358 15.80 -5.79 5.05
N GLU A 359 15.21 -6.06 6.21
CA GLU A 359 15.96 -6.26 7.46
C GLU A 359 16.80 -7.55 7.40
N ASP A 360 16.25 -8.63 6.86
CA ASP A 360 16.96 -9.91 6.68
C ASP A 360 18.13 -9.75 5.69
N SER A 361 18.00 -8.92 4.65
CA SER A 361 19.10 -8.61 3.71
C SER A 361 20.31 -7.89 4.37
N ARG A 362 20.10 -7.27 5.54
CA ARG A 362 21.15 -6.58 6.30
C ARG A 362 21.82 -7.50 7.33
N SER A 363 21.12 -8.55 7.72
CA SER A 363 21.50 -9.50 8.75
C SER A 363 21.83 -10.86 8.11
N GLY A 364 23.02 -10.98 7.50
CA GLY A 364 23.47 -12.21 6.84
C GLY A 364 23.83 -13.36 7.80
N SER A 365 22.95 -13.72 8.75
CA SER A 365 23.23 -14.64 9.87
C SER A 365 23.25 -16.14 9.52
N GLY A 366 22.96 -16.52 8.27
CA GLY A 366 22.83 -17.93 7.87
C GLY A 366 21.49 -18.55 8.27
N PHE A 367 21.26 -19.80 7.89
CA PHE A 367 20.00 -20.52 8.11
C PHE A 367 19.85 -20.98 9.57
N SER A 368 18.65 -20.82 10.15
CA SER A 368 18.38 -21.09 11.57
C SER A 368 17.01 -21.76 11.76
N PHE A 369 16.98 -22.97 12.34
CA PHE A 369 15.72 -23.62 12.74
C PHE A 369 15.10 -22.96 13.98
N ASN A 370 15.91 -22.24 14.77
CA ASN A 370 15.41 -21.41 15.87
C ASN A 370 14.53 -20.28 15.35
N ASP A 371 14.93 -19.65 14.25
CA ASP A 371 14.16 -18.56 13.62
C ASP A 371 12.86 -19.12 13.03
N ILE A 372 12.91 -20.31 12.42
CA ILE A 372 11.71 -21.05 11.97
C ILE A 372 10.77 -21.33 13.14
N ALA A 373 11.28 -21.77 14.28
CA ALA A 373 10.45 -22.05 15.44
C ALA A 373 9.73 -20.79 15.94
N ALA A 374 10.42 -19.65 15.99
CA ALA A 374 9.82 -18.37 16.36
C ALA A 374 8.81 -17.88 15.32
N ASP A 375 9.16 -17.95 14.02
CA ASP A 375 8.30 -17.52 12.91
C ASP A 375 7.02 -18.36 12.84
N ARG A 376 7.12 -19.70 12.99
CA ARG A 376 5.97 -20.61 12.96
C ARG A 376 5.08 -20.45 14.20
N ALA A 377 5.67 -20.28 15.37
CA ALA A 377 4.92 -20.01 16.60
C ALA A 377 4.15 -18.68 16.49
N GLY A 378 4.81 -17.65 15.97
CA GLY A 378 4.20 -16.34 15.68
C GLY A 378 3.08 -16.44 14.64
N THR A 379 3.29 -17.17 13.55
CA THR A 379 2.28 -17.42 12.50
C THR A 379 1.02 -18.02 13.12
N LYS A 380 1.15 -19.15 13.84
CA LYS A 380 0.02 -19.82 14.49
C LYS A 380 -0.67 -18.94 15.54
N PHE A 381 0.10 -18.13 16.27
CA PHE A 381 -0.44 -17.15 17.19
C PHE A 381 -1.31 -16.10 16.45
N GLY A 382 -0.81 -15.55 15.35
CA GLY A 382 -1.56 -14.64 14.48
C GLY A 382 -2.84 -15.28 13.96
N GLU A 383 -2.76 -16.49 13.39
CA GLU A 383 -3.91 -17.26 12.90
C GLU A 383 -4.98 -17.39 13.99
N LYS A 384 -4.60 -17.91 15.17
CA LYS A 384 -5.56 -18.13 16.27
C LYS A 384 -6.11 -16.83 16.84
N ALA A 385 -5.36 -15.74 16.80
CA ALA A 385 -5.82 -14.45 17.26
C ALA A 385 -6.90 -13.84 16.35
N ILE A 386 -6.98 -14.24 15.07
CA ILE A 386 -7.94 -13.69 14.10
C ILE A 386 -8.90 -14.71 13.47
N GLU A 387 -8.75 -16.01 13.75
CA GLU A 387 -9.51 -17.10 13.12
C GLU A 387 -11.02 -16.89 13.19
N ASN A 388 -11.52 -16.54 14.37
CA ASN A 388 -12.91 -16.15 14.61
C ASN A 388 -13.01 -15.45 15.97
N HIS A 389 -14.18 -14.89 16.27
CA HIS A 389 -14.43 -14.14 17.50
C HIS A 389 -14.15 -14.94 18.78
N ILE A 390 -14.50 -16.24 18.82
CA ILE A 390 -14.30 -17.08 20.01
C ILE A 390 -12.82 -17.35 20.23
N SER A 391 -12.08 -17.71 19.17
CA SER A 391 -10.64 -17.92 19.23
C SER A 391 -9.89 -16.65 19.63
N ALA A 392 -10.29 -15.50 19.06
CA ALA A 392 -9.73 -14.20 19.39
C ALA A 392 -9.85 -13.88 20.90
N LEU A 393 -11.04 -14.08 21.48
CA LEU A 393 -11.27 -13.91 22.92
C LEU A 393 -10.47 -14.93 23.75
N LYS A 394 -10.33 -16.18 23.27
CA LYS A 394 -9.55 -17.21 23.98
C LYS A 394 -8.09 -16.78 24.13
N ILE A 395 -7.46 -16.28 23.06
CA ILE A 395 -6.08 -15.76 23.09
C ILE A 395 -5.95 -14.59 24.06
N GLN A 396 -6.86 -13.63 24.02
CA GLN A 396 -6.85 -12.48 24.93
C GLN A 396 -6.94 -12.91 26.41
N ASN A 397 -7.86 -13.83 26.72
CA ASN A 397 -8.08 -14.33 28.07
C ASN A 397 -6.90 -15.15 28.59
N LYS A 398 -6.30 -16.00 27.74
CA LYS A 398 -5.12 -16.79 28.10
C LYS A 398 -3.93 -15.89 28.42
N LEU A 399 -3.59 -14.95 27.55
CA LEU A 399 -2.49 -14.02 27.81
C LEU A 399 -2.75 -13.11 29.01
N SER A 400 -3.96 -12.56 29.16
CA SER A 400 -4.26 -11.67 30.29
C SER A 400 -4.27 -12.36 31.65
N SER A 401 -4.41 -13.69 31.68
CA SER A 401 -4.34 -14.54 32.89
C SER A 401 -2.92 -14.79 33.41
N GLY A 402 -1.88 -14.44 32.63
CA GLY A 402 -0.47 -14.56 33.04
C GLY A 402 0.18 -15.82 32.48
N LEU A 403 0.79 -15.68 31.32
CA LEU A 403 1.65 -16.69 30.69
C LEU A 403 3.11 -16.24 30.71
N ASP A 404 4.01 -17.19 30.58
CA ASP A 404 5.45 -16.95 30.42
C ASP A 404 5.90 -17.20 28.97
N ASP A 405 7.14 -16.82 28.65
CA ASP A 405 7.67 -16.95 27.29
C ASP A 405 7.68 -18.41 26.78
N THR A 406 7.81 -19.40 27.67
CA THR A 406 7.74 -20.84 27.35
C THR A 406 6.35 -21.29 26.90
N ASP A 407 5.32 -20.49 27.17
CA ASP A 407 3.95 -20.75 26.68
C ASP A 407 3.74 -20.19 25.26
N LEU A 408 4.68 -19.39 24.75
CA LEU A 408 4.65 -18.77 23.42
C LEU A 408 5.70 -19.36 22.47
N MET A 409 6.88 -19.72 23.00
CA MET A 409 8.00 -20.24 22.23
C MET A 409 8.17 -21.75 22.48
N PRO A 410 8.20 -22.60 21.44
CA PRO A 410 8.50 -24.02 21.63
C PRO A 410 9.94 -24.21 22.12
N ALA A 411 10.21 -25.35 22.77
CA ALA A 411 11.58 -25.74 23.12
C ALA A 411 12.49 -25.68 21.87
N TRP A 412 13.61 -24.98 21.97
CA TRP A 412 14.45 -24.64 20.81
C TRP A 412 15.94 -24.96 21.01
N LEU A 413 16.40 -25.22 22.25
CA LEU A 413 17.83 -25.43 22.58
C LEU A 413 18.52 -26.54 21.77
N ASP A 414 17.76 -27.53 21.29
CA ASP A 414 18.27 -28.66 20.50
C ASP A 414 18.17 -28.45 18.98
N LEU A 415 17.66 -27.31 18.52
CA LEU A 415 17.50 -27.02 17.10
C LEU A 415 18.81 -26.43 16.51
N PRO A 416 19.20 -26.80 15.28
CA PRO A 416 20.37 -26.26 14.61
C PRO A 416 20.20 -24.77 14.25
N GLU A 417 21.24 -23.98 14.48
CA GLU A 417 21.30 -22.56 14.12
C GLU A 417 22.65 -22.18 13.50
N PHE A 418 22.72 -21.00 12.88
CA PHE A 418 23.91 -20.45 12.23
C PHE A 418 24.51 -21.35 11.14
N LEU A 419 23.66 -22.02 10.37
CA LEU A 419 24.10 -22.89 9.27
C LEU A 419 24.45 -22.05 8.04
N THR A 420 25.65 -22.22 7.51
CA THR A 420 25.97 -21.72 6.17
C THR A 420 25.14 -22.48 5.13
N GLU A 421 24.96 -21.90 3.94
CA GLU A 421 24.26 -22.59 2.85
C GLU A 421 24.89 -23.96 2.52
N ALA A 422 26.23 -24.03 2.52
CA ALA A 422 26.95 -25.28 2.28
C ALA A 422 26.67 -26.31 3.38
N ALA A 423 26.74 -25.91 4.65
CA ALA A 423 26.47 -26.80 5.79
C ALA A 423 25.00 -27.25 5.82
N PHE A 424 24.07 -26.36 5.46
CA PHE A 424 22.66 -26.70 5.30
C PHE A 424 22.47 -27.73 4.20
N LYS A 425 23.03 -27.52 3.01
CA LYS A 425 22.91 -28.45 1.89
C LYS A 425 23.55 -29.80 2.17
N GLU A 426 24.69 -29.82 2.84
CA GLU A 426 25.35 -31.07 3.23
C GLU A 426 24.48 -31.88 4.21
N ARG A 427 23.90 -31.22 5.21
CA ARG A 427 23.17 -31.89 6.30
C ARG A 427 21.71 -32.19 5.99
N PHE A 428 21.07 -31.33 5.19
CA PHE A 428 19.64 -31.38 4.93
C PHE A 428 19.31 -31.40 3.43
N GLY A 429 20.26 -31.24 2.51
CA GLY A 429 19.98 -31.15 1.08
C GLY A 429 19.24 -29.85 0.73
N ASP A 430 17.93 -29.95 0.54
CA ASP A 430 17.04 -28.82 0.26
C ASP A 430 15.83 -28.81 1.22
N ILE A 431 14.97 -27.81 1.07
CA ILE A 431 13.78 -27.61 1.91
C ILE A 431 12.68 -28.66 1.69
N ASN A 432 12.80 -29.53 0.69
CA ASN A 432 11.84 -30.59 0.36
C ASN A 432 12.35 -31.97 0.77
N THR A 433 13.52 -32.09 1.39
CA THR A 433 14.05 -33.38 1.81
C THR A 433 13.37 -33.91 3.07
N PRO A 434 13.32 -35.25 3.24
CA PRO A 434 12.78 -35.85 4.46
C PRO A 434 13.47 -35.38 5.75
N SER A 435 14.79 -35.19 5.72
CA SER A 435 15.57 -34.74 6.89
C SER A 435 15.19 -33.33 7.34
N TYR A 436 14.93 -32.43 6.39
CA TYR A 436 14.45 -31.08 6.68
C TYR A 436 13.02 -31.13 7.25
N LEU A 437 12.12 -31.82 6.53
CA LEU A 437 10.71 -31.90 6.87
C LEU A 437 10.48 -32.54 8.25
N GLN A 438 11.22 -33.58 8.62
CA GLN A 438 11.14 -34.18 9.96
C GLN A 438 11.44 -33.17 11.08
N LEU A 439 12.38 -32.25 10.86
CA LEU A 439 12.73 -31.26 11.87
C LEU A 439 11.67 -30.14 11.93
N VAL A 440 11.11 -29.74 10.79
CA VAL A 440 9.97 -28.82 10.75
C VAL A 440 8.74 -29.44 11.42
N ASP A 441 8.42 -30.70 11.13
CA ASP A 441 7.31 -31.42 11.77
C ASP A 441 7.48 -31.51 13.30
N LYS A 442 8.72 -31.73 13.76
CA LYS A 442 9.06 -31.70 15.19
C LYS A 442 8.76 -30.32 15.81
N ILE A 443 9.11 -29.24 15.11
CA ILE A 443 8.82 -27.87 15.53
C ILE A 443 7.30 -27.65 15.58
N GLU A 444 6.57 -28.04 14.55
CA GLU A 444 5.10 -27.91 14.48
C GLU A 444 4.40 -28.67 15.61
N GLN A 445 4.86 -29.88 15.94
CA GLN A 445 4.36 -30.64 17.08
C GLN A 445 4.60 -29.94 18.41
N ARG A 446 5.78 -29.33 18.62
CA ARG A 446 6.06 -28.54 19.83
C ARG A 446 5.15 -27.33 19.91
N ILE A 447 4.98 -26.61 18.82
CA ILE A 447 4.10 -25.43 18.73
C ILE A 447 2.65 -25.83 19.01
N ALA A 448 2.18 -26.97 18.49
CA ALA A 448 0.84 -27.47 18.74
C ALA A 448 0.54 -27.77 20.22
N ASN A 449 1.57 -27.99 21.05
CA ASN A 449 1.43 -28.27 22.47
C ASN A 449 1.62 -27.04 23.38
N LEU A 450 1.86 -25.85 22.81
CA LEU A 450 2.02 -24.64 23.60
C LEU A 450 0.74 -24.26 24.34
N ALA A 451 0.89 -23.86 25.61
CA ALA A 451 -0.23 -23.56 26.50
C ALA A 451 -1.11 -22.40 26.00
N ILE A 452 -0.58 -21.47 25.19
CA ILE A 452 -1.38 -20.40 24.59
C ILE A 452 -2.53 -20.93 23.71
N PHE A 453 -2.41 -22.13 23.14
CA PHE A 453 -3.41 -22.70 22.23
C PHE A 453 -4.45 -23.59 22.91
N HIS A 454 -4.22 -23.98 24.18
CA HIS A 454 -5.07 -24.89 24.96
C HIS A 454 -5.71 -24.18 26.13
#